data_AF-A0A9D2A9S9-F1
#
_entry.id   AF-A0A9D2A9S9-F1
#
_cell.length_a   1.000
_cell.length_b   1.000
_cell.length_c   1.000
_cell.angle_alpha   90.00
_cell.angle_beta   90.00
_cell.angle_gamma   90.00
#
_symmetry.space_group_name_H-M   'P 1'
#
loop_
_entity.id
_entity.type
_entity.pdbx_description
1 polymer ?
#
loop_
_entity_poly.entity_id
_entity_poly.type
_entity_poly.pdbx_seq_one_letter_code
_entity_poly.pdbx_strand_id
1 'polypeptide(L)'
;MAVSRYYFDHGADENEKLWYAPTPDGDVLIRNASNKYTSKDYNLKKLGGVVFYTTPESGATGKYNDIAHDTDDGALYSSSEIDESKPVDKYILANNGIVYECKLDGNSANPDSGFYIKGDDNNSKSDS
;
A
#
# COMPACT_ATOMS: atom_id res chain seq x y z
N MET A 1 -11.66 8.08 11.47
CA MET A 1 -10.50 7.88 10.57
C MET A 1 -9.49 7.04 11.32
N ALA A 2 -9.22 5.85 10.79
CA ALA A 2 -8.27 4.91 11.33
C ALA A 2 -6.94 5.03 10.57
N VAL A 3 -5.86 4.65 11.24
CA VAL A 3 -4.53 4.52 10.63
C VAL A 3 -4.05 3.09 10.79
N SER A 4 -3.59 2.50 9.68
CA SER A 4 -2.99 1.17 9.69
C SER A 4 -1.57 1.22 9.12
N ARG A 5 -0.67 0.51 9.78
CA ARG A 5 0.67 0.19 9.24
C ARG A 5 0.65 -1.07 8.37
N TYR A 6 -0.45 -1.81 8.41
CA TYR A 6 -0.64 -3.03 7.64
C TYR A 6 -1.08 -2.62 6.24
N TYR A 7 -0.06 -2.20 5.49
CA TYR A 7 -0.17 -1.69 4.14
C TYR A 7 1.02 -2.18 3.29
N PHE A 8 1.94 -3.00 3.83
CA PHE A 8 3.29 -2.97 3.26
C PHE A 8 4.07 -4.24 2.96
N ASP A 9 3.59 -5.43 3.25
CA ASP A 9 4.42 -6.61 3.03
C ASP A 9 3.83 -7.62 2.02
N HIS A 10 2.55 -7.49 1.65
CA HIS A 10 1.84 -8.54 0.94
C HIS A 10 1.00 -7.98 -0.21
N GLY A 11 1.58 -7.97 -1.41
CA GLY A 11 0.78 -8.37 -2.56
C GLY A 11 0.57 -9.88 -2.46
N ALA A 12 -0.63 -10.34 -2.79
CA ALA A 12 -1.08 -11.72 -2.60
C ALA A 12 -0.29 -12.78 -3.41
N ASP A 13 0.73 -12.36 -4.15
CA ASP A 13 1.60 -13.25 -4.90
C ASP A 13 2.99 -13.33 -4.28
N GLU A 14 3.26 -14.50 -3.72
CA GLU A 14 4.50 -14.97 -3.08
C GLU A 14 5.67 -15.14 -4.08
N ASN A 15 5.41 -14.90 -5.36
CA ASN A 15 6.34 -15.14 -6.45
C ASN A 15 7.41 -14.05 -6.52
N GLU A 16 8.57 -14.37 -7.14
CA GLU A 16 9.82 -13.60 -7.25
C GLU A 16 9.74 -12.18 -7.89
N LYS A 17 8.55 -11.56 -7.90
CA LYS A 17 8.23 -10.32 -8.58
C LYS A 17 8.67 -9.09 -7.76
N LEU A 18 9.10 -8.06 -8.48
CA LEU A 18 9.49 -6.77 -7.92
C LEU A 18 8.31 -5.82 -7.99
N TRP A 19 7.90 -5.29 -6.84
CA TRP A 19 6.78 -4.36 -6.72
C TRP A 19 7.27 -2.93 -6.57
N TYR A 20 6.63 -2.02 -7.29
CA TYR A 20 7.00 -0.61 -7.36
C TYR A 20 5.79 0.29 -7.13
N ALA A 21 6.04 1.45 -6.52
CA ALA A 21 5.12 2.58 -6.55
C ALA A 21 5.66 3.64 -7.52
N PRO A 22 4.87 4.10 -8.51
CA PRO A 22 5.28 5.20 -9.36
C PRO A 22 5.23 6.50 -8.56
N THR A 23 6.28 7.32 -8.65
CA THR A 23 6.33 8.64 -8.01
C THR A 23 6.93 9.68 -8.95
N PRO A 24 6.78 10.99 -8.69
CA PRO A 24 7.41 12.03 -9.50
C PRO A 24 8.94 11.93 -9.60
N ASP A 25 9.59 11.33 -8.60
CA ASP A 25 11.06 11.15 -8.57
C ASP A 25 11.50 9.78 -9.11
N GLY A 26 10.55 8.98 -9.60
CA GLY A 26 10.77 7.65 -10.16
C GLY A 26 10.14 6.53 -9.33
N ASP A 27 10.42 5.30 -9.74
CA ASP A 27 9.80 4.11 -9.16
C ASP A 27 10.42 3.81 -7.78
N VAL A 28 9.61 3.85 -6.72
CA VAL A 28 10.02 3.42 -5.38
C VAL A 28 9.86 1.91 -5.29
N LEU A 29 10.93 1.18 -4.98
CA LEU A 29 10.84 -0.25 -4.71
C LEU A 29 10.12 -0.50 -3.38
N ILE A 30 9.02 -1.26 -3.43
CA ILE A 30 8.15 -1.57 -2.29
C ILE A 30 8.49 -2.92 -1.67
N ARG A 31 8.73 -3.92 -2.52
CA ARG A 31 9.10 -5.30 -2.13
C ARG A 31 10.09 -5.88 -3.13
N ASN A 32 11.11 -6.55 -2.60
CA ASN A 32 12.02 -7.39 -3.36
C ASN A 32 11.93 -8.82 -2.82
N ALA A 33 11.16 -9.69 -3.48
CA ALA A 33 10.95 -11.06 -3.03
C ALA A 33 12.13 -11.99 -3.32
N SER A 34 13.07 -11.59 -4.20
CA SER A 34 14.26 -12.40 -4.48
C SER A 34 15.53 -11.66 -4.07
N ASN A 35 16.39 -12.32 -3.30
CA ASN A 35 17.74 -11.85 -3.01
C ASN A 35 18.64 -11.77 -4.28
N LYS A 36 18.08 -11.95 -5.49
CA LYS A 36 18.78 -11.86 -6.77
C LYS A 36 19.07 -10.41 -7.18
N TYR A 37 18.30 -9.45 -6.70
CA TYR A 37 18.50 -8.04 -7.01
C TYR A 37 19.08 -7.31 -5.80
N THR A 38 20.22 -6.66 -6.02
CA THR A 38 21.01 -6.03 -4.95
C THR A 38 20.55 -4.60 -4.72
N SER A 39 20.91 -4.04 -3.56
CA SER A 39 20.60 -2.65 -3.21
C SER A 39 21.15 -1.61 -4.20
N LYS A 40 22.11 -1.97 -5.07
CA LYS A 40 22.65 -1.09 -6.11
C LYS A 40 21.75 -0.94 -7.32
N ASP A 41 20.79 -1.84 -7.50
CA ASP A 41 19.91 -1.86 -8.68
C ASP A 41 18.74 -0.87 -8.56
N TYR A 42 18.54 -0.25 -7.38
CA TYR A 42 17.40 0.62 -7.08
C TYR A 42 17.80 1.87 -6.31
N ASN A 43 17.56 3.02 -6.93
CA ASN A 43 17.86 4.34 -6.37
C ASN A 43 16.84 4.75 -5.28
N LEU A 44 15.55 4.44 -5.47
CA LEU A 44 14.48 4.74 -4.53
C LEU A 44 13.90 3.48 -3.88
N LYS A 45 13.81 3.48 -2.55
CA LYS A 45 13.30 2.36 -1.74
C LYS A 45 12.42 2.86 -0.62
N LYS A 46 11.35 2.12 -0.35
CA LYS A 46 10.51 2.32 0.83
C LYS A 46 11.33 2.11 2.11
N LEU A 47 11.17 3.01 3.07
CA LEU A 47 11.57 2.85 4.46
C LEU A 47 10.38 2.46 5.35
N GLY A 48 9.17 2.90 5.02
CA GLY A 48 7.94 2.54 5.70
C GLY A 48 6.75 3.30 5.12
N GLY A 49 5.59 3.19 5.77
CA GLY A 49 4.43 3.97 5.41
C GLY A 49 3.19 3.60 6.21
N VAL A 50 2.07 4.23 5.87
CA VAL A 50 0.78 4.07 6.53
C VAL A 50 -0.37 4.21 5.52
N VAL A 51 -1.52 3.64 5.85
CA VAL A 51 -2.80 3.91 5.18
C VAL A 51 -3.77 4.56 6.15
N PHE A 52 -4.52 5.54 5.66
CA PHE A 52 -5.64 6.16 6.35
C PHE A 52 -6.94 5.83 5.64
N TYR A 53 -7.97 5.50 6.41
CA TYR A 53 -9.29 5.18 5.89
C TYR A 53 -10.38 5.49 6.93
N THR A 54 -11.63 5.48 6.49
CA THR A 54 -12.79 5.61 7.36
C THR A 54 -13.43 4.25 7.54
N THR A 55 -13.81 3.91 8.77
CA THR A 55 -14.55 2.68 9.08
C THR A 55 -16.05 2.88 8.85
N PRO A 56 -16.82 1.85 8.43
CA PRO A 56 -18.27 1.96 8.28
C PRO A 56 -19.00 2.33 9.58
N GLU A 57 -18.50 1.86 10.72
CA GLU A 57 -19.00 2.30 12.03
C GLU A 57 -18.51 3.73 12.33
N SER A 58 -19.46 4.66 12.33
CA SER A 58 -19.28 6.06 12.69
C SER A 58 -18.71 6.18 14.11
N GLY A 59 -17.43 6.49 14.23
CA GLY A 59 -16.81 6.87 15.51
C GLY A 59 -15.43 6.28 15.77
N ALA A 60 -14.99 5.28 15.03
CA ALA A 60 -13.66 4.72 15.24
C ALA A 60 -12.57 5.70 14.73
N THR A 61 -11.78 6.21 15.68
CA THR A 61 -10.59 7.03 15.44
C THR A 61 -9.47 6.43 16.27
N GLY A 62 -8.36 6.05 15.65
CA GLY A 62 -7.26 5.39 16.35
C GLY A 62 -6.40 4.52 15.44
N LYS A 63 -5.43 3.82 16.04
CA LYS A 63 -4.62 2.85 15.33
C LYS A 63 -5.46 1.58 15.13
N TYR A 64 -5.35 0.95 13.96
CA TYR A 64 -6.08 -0.29 13.63
C TYR A 64 -5.95 -1.38 14.71
N ASN A 65 -4.76 -1.49 15.34
CA ASN A 65 -4.51 -2.43 16.44
C ASN A 65 -5.42 -2.23 17.67
N ASP A 66 -6.05 -1.05 17.81
CA ASP A 66 -6.97 -0.74 18.90
C ASP A 66 -8.46 -0.90 18.49
N ILE A 67 -8.73 -1.23 17.22
CA ILE A 67 -10.07 -1.16 16.60
C ILE A 67 -10.51 -2.51 15.99
N ALA A 68 -9.58 -3.38 15.57
CA ALA A 68 -9.91 -4.63 14.88
C ALA A 68 -9.69 -5.90 15.73
N HIS A 69 -10.66 -6.82 15.63
CA HIS A 69 -10.62 -8.18 16.15
C HIS A 69 -9.95 -9.12 15.11
N ASP A 70 -8.90 -9.85 15.49
CA ASP A 70 -8.18 -10.94 14.76
C ASP A 70 -7.64 -10.60 13.34
N THR A 71 -6.34 -10.32 13.15
CA THR A 71 -5.14 -11.21 13.09
C THR A 71 -4.95 -12.13 11.87
N ASP A 72 -5.73 -12.04 10.80
CA ASP A 72 -5.40 -12.78 9.56
C ASP A 72 -5.25 -11.89 8.30
N ASP A 73 -4.28 -12.29 7.48
CA ASP A 73 -3.44 -11.53 6.54
C ASP A 73 -4.12 -10.92 5.29
N GLY A 74 -5.39 -10.52 5.36
CA GLY A 74 -6.08 -9.99 4.18
C GLY A 74 -7.38 -9.22 4.44
N ALA A 75 -7.78 -9.06 5.69
CA ALA A 75 -9.08 -8.46 6.03
C ALA A 75 -9.12 -6.93 5.87
N LEU A 76 -7.96 -6.26 5.84
CA LEU A 76 -7.79 -4.79 5.93
C LEU A 76 -8.39 -3.93 4.82
N TYR A 77 -9.03 -4.56 3.86
CA TYR A 77 -9.80 -3.91 2.78
C TYR A 77 -11.09 -4.67 2.45
N SER A 78 -11.61 -5.47 3.38
CA SER A 78 -12.96 -5.99 3.25
C SER A 78 -13.95 -4.83 3.37
N SER A 79 -15.03 -4.87 2.61
CA SER A 79 -16.10 -3.87 2.64
C SER A 79 -16.75 -3.70 4.03
N SER A 80 -16.51 -4.65 4.94
CA SER A 80 -16.87 -4.58 6.35
C SER A 80 -15.99 -3.65 7.20
N GLU A 81 -14.79 -3.29 6.74
CA GLU A 81 -13.80 -2.52 7.51
C GLU A 81 -13.57 -1.11 6.97
N ILE A 82 -13.89 -0.87 5.70
CA ILE A 82 -13.74 0.43 5.04
C ILE A 82 -15.12 0.96 4.61
N ASP A 83 -15.40 2.20 4.97
CA ASP A 83 -16.49 2.98 4.36
C ASP A 83 -16.10 3.32 2.92
N GLU A 84 -16.56 2.49 1.97
CA GLU A 84 -16.27 2.63 0.54
C GLU A 84 -16.73 3.97 -0.06
N SER A 85 -17.60 4.72 0.63
CA SER A 85 -18.02 6.06 0.22
C SER A 85 -16.99 7.16 0.54
N LYS A 86 -15.92 6.80 1.25
CA LYS A 86 -14.84 7.71 1.68
C LYS A 86 -13.53 7.36 0.99
N PRO A 87 -12.64 8.35 0.80
CA PRO A 87 -11.32 8.08 0.24
C PRO A 87 -10.45 7.28 1.19
N VAL A 88 -9.46 6.62 0.59
CA VAL A 88 -8.34 5.95 1.28
C VAL A 88 -7.05 6.63 0.84
N ASP A 89 -6.25 7.09 1.81
CA ASP A 89 -4.97 7.75 1.53
C ASP A 89 -3.81 6.86 1.99
N LYS A 90 -2.90 6.60 1.06
CA LYS A 90 -1.70 5.77 1.27
C LYS A 90 -0.46 6.66 1.25
N TYR A 91 0.40 6.50 2.25
CA TYR A 91 1.65 7.26 2.35
C TYR A 91 2.85 6.34 2.46
N ILE A 92 3.92 6.69 1.73
CA ILE A 92 5.17 5.93 1.68
C ILE A 92 6.33 6.87 1.93
N LEU A 93 7.15 6.59 2.95
CA LEU A 93 8.43 7.25 3.17
C LEU A 93 9.50 6.51 2.37
N ALA A 94 10.21 7.21 1.49
CA ALA A 94 11.34 6.67 0.74
C ALA A 94 12.70 7.09 1.32
N ASN A 95 13.75 6.39 0.90
CA ASN A 95 15.15 6.61 1.32
C ASN A 95 15.75 7.96 0.87
N ASN A 96 15.06 8.73 0.03
CA ASN A 96 15.39 10.12 -0.28
C ASN A 96 14.79 11.12 0.72
N GLY A 97 14.08 10.65 1.75
CA GLY A 97 13.47 11.49 2.78
C GLY A 97 12.11 12.09 2.41
N ILE A 98 11.55 11.72 1.25
CA ILE A 98 10.25 12.22 0.77
C ILE A 98 9.15 11.25 1.16
N VAL A 99 7.99 11.81 1.56
CA VAL A 99 6.74 11.07 1.73
C VAL A 99 5.88 11.26 0.48
N TYR A 100 5.56 10.16 -0.18
CA TYR A 100 4.67 10.15 -1.34
C TYR A 100 3.26 9.75 -0.93
N GLU A 101 2.26 10.39 -1.52
CA GLU A 101 0.84 10.13 -1.31
C GLU A 101 0.26 9.40 -2.54
N CYS A 102 -0.58 8.41 -2.28
CA CYS A 102 -1.46 7.77 -3.26
C CYS A 102 -2.90 7.86 -2.73
N LYS A 103 -3.74 8.61 -3.46
CA LYS A 103 -5.17 8.75 -3.15
C LYS A 103 -5.95 7.68 -3.89
N LEU A 104 -6.87 7.02 -3.20
CA LEU A 104 -7.73 5.99 -3.75
C LEU A 104 -9.17 6.24 -3.38
N ASP A 105 -10.07 5.81 -4.25
CA ASP A 105 -11.49 5.69 -3.91
C ASP A 105 -11.68 4.46 -3.01
N GLY A 106 -12.51 4.57 -1.96
CA GLY A 106 -12.70 3.50 -0.99
C GLY A 106 -13.18 2.18 -1.63
N ASN A 107 -14.01 2.26 -2.67
CA ASN A 107 -14.52 1.10 -3.41
C ASN A 107 -13.49 0.42 -4.36
N SER A 108 -12.33 1.04 -4.58
CA SER A 108 -11.25 0.52 -5.43
C SER A 108 -9.96 0.25 -4.64
N ALA A 109 -9.93 0.64 -3.36
CA ALA A 109 -8.80 0.44 -2.48
C ALA A 109 -8.67 -1.03 -2.08
N ASN A 110 -7.56 -1.64 -2.47
CA ASN A 110 -7.13 -2.96 -2.05
C ASN A 110 -5.63 -2.89 -1.65
N PRO A 111 -5.03 -3.97 -1.11
CA PRO A 111 -3.61 -3.97 -0.73
C PRO A 111 -2.65 -3.53 -1.84
N ASP A 112 -2.93 -3.93 -3.09
CA ASP A 112 -2.07 -3.70 -4.26
C ASP A 112 -2.27 -2.33 -4.93
N SER A 113 -3.40 -1.65 -4.66
CA SER A 113 -3.70 -0.35 -5.27
C SER A 113 -2.57 0.66 -5.03
N GLY A 114 -2.12 1.31 -6.11
CA GLY A 114 -0.99 2.23 -6.11
C GLY A 114 0.36 1.57 -6.40
N PHE A 115 0.39 0.24 -6.60
CA PHE A 115 1.60 -0.51 -6.94
C PHE A 115 1.46 -1.25 -8.28
N TYR A 116 2.60 -1.55 -8.89
CA TYR A 116 2.68 -2.42 -10.06
C TYR A 116 3.93 -3.30 -10.04
N ILE A 117 3.91 -4.32 -10.88
CA ILE A 117 5.03 -5.23 -11.08
C ILE A 117 5.73 -4.83 -12.37
N LYS A 118 7.02 -4.55 -12.31
CA LYS A 118 7.81 -4.22 -13.50
C LYS A 118 8.04 -5.49 -14.33
N GLY A 119 7.61 -5.47 -15.59
CA GLY A 119 7.69 -6.63 -16.50
C GLY A 119 6.47 -7.55 -16.45
N ASP A 120 5.41 -7.16 -15.74
CA ASP A 120 4.08 -7.76 -15.89
C ASP A 120 3.22 -6.81 -16.73
N ASP A 121 3.18 -7.08 -18.03
CA ASP A 121 2.57 -6.21 -19.05
C ASP A 121 1.04 -6.06 -18.89
N ASN A 122 0.45 -6.76 -17.91
CA ASN A 122 -0.99 -6.77 -17.62
C ASN A 122 -1.42 -5.79 -16.52
N ASN A 123 -0.50 -5.17 -15.77
CA ASN A 123 -0.88 -4.17 -14.75
C ASN A 123 -0.70 -2.76 -15.30
N SER A 124 -1.65 -2.36 -16.15
CA SER A 124 -1.72 -1.04 -16.76
C SER A 124 -1.74 0.06 -15.70
N LYS A 125 -0.86 1.04 -15.86
CA LYS A 125 -0.82 2.29 -15.10
C LYS A 125 -2.19 2.99 -15.13
N SER A 126 -2.95 2.91 -14.05
CA SER A 126 -4.11 3.75 -13.72
C SER A 126 -3.85 4.24 -12.29
N ASP A 127 -3.79 5.53 -11.95
CA ASP A 127 -4.42 6.72 -12.51
C ASP A 127 -3.53 7.96 -12.30
N SER A 128 -3.64 8.90 -13.25
CA SER A 128 -3.06 10.25 -13.22
C SER A 128 -4.05 11.28 -12.72
#